data_AF-A0A9X5XAF6-F1
#
_entry.id   AF-A0A9X5XAF6-F1
#
_cell.length_a   1.000
_cell.length_b   1.000
_cell.length_c   1.000
_cell.angle_alpha   90.00
_cell.angle_beta   90.00
_cell.angle_gamma   90.00
#
_symmetry.space_group_name_H-M   'P 1'
#
loop_
_entity.id
_entity.type
_entity.pdbx_description
1 polymer ?
#
loop_
_entity_poly.entity_id
_entity_poly.type
_entity_poly.pdbx_seq_one_letter_code
_entity_poly.pdbx_strand_id
1 'polypeptide(L)' 'TSTQDKSSSQRGGQRSHSGSQGPTYDQLYEEAKRRNIEGRSSMNKAQLKQKLGK' A
#
# COMPACT_ATOMS: atom_id res chain seq x y z
N THR A 1 34.93 -14.13 16.15
CA THR A 1 33.55 -14.30 16.66
C THR A 1 32.89 -12.94 16.68
N SER A 2 31.64 -12.86 16.21
CA SER A 2 30.75 -11.69 16.20
C SER A 2 30.84 -10.71 15.02
N THR A 3 30.18 -11.08 13.92
CA THR A 3 29.56 -10.19 12.92
C THR A 3 28.09 -9.97 13.29
N GLN A 4 27.86 -9.38 14.46
CA GLN A 4 26.57 -8.94 14.99
C GLN A 4 26.46 -7.43 14.72
N ASP A 5 25.43 -6.84 14.13
CA ASP A 5 24.03 -7.25 14.03
C ASP A 5 23.39 -6.56 12.80
N LYS A 6 22.86 -7.40 11.90
CA LYS A 6 21.64 -7.19 11.10
C LYS A 6 21.62 -6.07 10.04
N SER A 7 22.03 -6.53 8.85
CA SER A 7 21.68 -6.09 7.49
C SER A 7 20.30 -5.43 7.32
N SER A 8 20.26 -4.32 6.56
CA SER A 8 19.38 -3.90 5.43
C SER A 8 17.93 -4.42 5.23
N SER A 9 17.36 -5.21 6.13
CA SER A 9 16.15 -6.01 5.93
C SER A 9 14.85 -5.33 6.37
N GLN A 10 14.89 -4.11 6.92
CA GLN A 10 13.69 -3.31 7.19
C GLN A 10 13.01 -2.77 5.91
N ARG A 11 13.49 -3.14 4.72
CA ARG A 11 12.96 -2.69 3.43
C ARG A 11 11.76 -3.50 2.90
N GLY A 12 11.50 -4.73 3.38
CA GLY A 12 10.64 -5.67 2.64
C GLY A 12 9.40 -6.23 3.34
N GLY A 13 9.14 -5.88 4.62
CA GLY A 13 8.37 -6.79 5.50
C GLY A 13 6.88 -6.53 5.71
N GLN A 14 6.31 -5.36 5.40
CA GLN A 14 4.89 -5.08 5.68
C GLN A 14 3.99 -5.04 4.43
N ARG A 15 4.41 -5.69 3.34
CA ARG A 15 3.58 -5.85 2.12
C ARG A 15 2.88 -7.20 2.01
N SER A 16 2.94 -8.00 3.06
CA SER A 16 2.37 -9.35 3.07
C SER A 16 1.07 -9.37 3.88
N HIS A 17 0.07 -8.60 3.47
CA HIS A 17 -1.30 -8.95 3.85
C HIS A 17 -1.78 -10.05 2.91
N SER A 18 -1.44 -11.27 3.33
CA SER A 18 -1.96 -12.55 2.87
C SER A 18 -3.48 -12.53 2.94
N GLY A 19 -4.13 -12.52 1.77
CA GLY A 19 -5.57 -12.72 1.64
C GLY A 19 -6.08 -12.33 0.26
N SER A 20 -6.89 -13.21 -0.34
CA SER A 20 -7.65 -13.03 -1.58
C SER A 20 -8.80 -12.01 -1.42
N GLN A 21 -8.53 -10.86 -0.79
CA GLN A 21 -9.54 -9.84 -0.44
C GLN A 21 -9.34 -8.51 -1.19
N GLY A 22 -8.51 -8.54 -2.24
CA GLY A 22 -8.20 -7.40 -3.08
C GLY A 22 -7.36 -6.33 -2.38
N PRO A 23 -7.11 -5.19 -3.04
CA PRO A 23 -6.21 -4.17 -2.51
C PRO A 23 -6.77 -3.51 -1.24
N THR A 24 -5.87 -3.17 -0.31
CA THR A 24 -6.21 -2.45 0.93
C THR A 24 -6.51 -0.97 0.64
N TYR A 25 -7.12 -0.26 1.60
CA TYR A 25 -7.34 1.19 1.47
C TYR A 25 -6.03 1.92 1.21
N ASP A 26 -4.98 1.61 1.97
CA ASP A 26 -3.67 2.28 1.85
C ASP A 26 -3.02 2.04 0.48
N GLN A 27 -3.14 0.81 -0.04
CA GLN A 27 -2.64 0.50 -1.39
C GLN A 27 -3.36 1.33 -2.46
N LEU A 28 -4.67 1.47 -2.34
CA LEU A 28 -5.47 2.30 -3.25
C LEU A 28 -5.21 3.78 -3.06
N TYR A 29 -4.98 4.23 -1.82
CA TYR A 29 -4.66 5.61 -1.49
C TYR A 29 -3.31 6.01 -2.08
N GLU A 30 -2.29 5.17 -1.91
CA GLU A 30 -0.97 5.39 -2.49
C GLU A 30 -1.01 5.33 -4.02
N GLU A 31 -1.80 4.45 -4.61
CA GLU A 31 -2.00 4.41 -6.07
C GLU A 31 -2.71 5.67 -6.58
N ALA A 32 -3.76 6.11 -5.88
CA ALA A 32 -4.47 7.35 -6.16
C ALA A 32 -3.56 8.59 -6.01
N LYS A 33 -2.67 8.60 -5.01
CA LYS A 33 -1.66 9.63 -4.80
C LYS A 33 -0.65 9.65 -5.94
N ARG A 34 -0.13 8.49 -6.37
CA ARG A 34 0.79 8.39 -7.52
C ARG A 34 0.16 8.84 -8.83
N ARG A 35 -1.15 8.63 -8.99
CA ARG A 35 -1.93 9.09 -10.15
C ARG A 35 -2.47 10.51 -10.01
N ASN A 36 -2.12 11.22 -8.93
CA ASN A 36 -2.59 12.58 -8.63
C ASN A 36 -4.13 12.73 -8.67
N ILE A 37 -4.86 11.73 -8.16
CA ILE A 37 -6.32 11.80 -8.06
C ILE A 37 -6.69 12.87 -7.02
N GLU A 38 -7.43 13.88 -7.48
CA GLU A 38 -7.98 14.93 -6.62
C GLU A 38 -9.09 14.36 -5.72
N GLY A 39 -9.18 14.87 -4.50
CA GLY A 39 -10.14 14.38 -3.51
C GLY A 39 -9.85 12.97 -2.95
N ARG A 40 -8.71 12.34 -3.29
CA ARG A 40 -8.31 11.00 -2.80
C ARG A 40 -8.37 10.86 -1.27
N SER A 41 -8.08 11.93 -0.52
CA SER A 41 -8.13 11.95 0.95
C SER A 41 -9.54 11.93 1.52
N SER A 42 -10.52 12.38 0.72
CA SER A 42 -11.94 12.35 1.09
C SER A 42 -12.64 11.08 0.58
N MET A 43 -11.96 10.27 -0.25
CA MET A 43 -12.51 9.05 -0.81
C MET A 43 -12.34 7.87 0.15
N ASN A 44 -13.36 7.02 0.19
CA ASN A 44 -13.31 5.73 0.88
C ASN A 44 -12.71 4.63 -0.02
N LYS A 45 -12.51 3.42 0.54
CA LYS A 45 -11.92 2.28 -0.18
C LYS A 45 -12.64 1.97 -1.49
N ALA A 46 -13.97 2.01 -1.50
CA ALA A 46 -14.77 1.68 -2.68
C ALA A 46 -14.64 2.75 -3.78
N GLN A 47 -14.66 4.03 -3.40
CA GLN A 47 -14.48 5.15 -4.32
C GLN A 47 -13.08 5.15 -4.93
N LEU A 48 -12.04 4.86 -4.14
CA LEU A 48 -10.68 4.73 -4.64
C LEU A 48 -10.57 3.55 -5.63
N LYS A 49 -11.17 2.39 -5.34
CA LYS A 49 -11.24 1.26 -6.29
C LYS A 49 -11.91 1.65 -7.60
N GLN A 50 -13.09 2.29 -7.52
CA GLN A 50 -13.85 2.71 -8.69
C GLN A 50 -13.08 3.73 -9.55
N LYS A 51 -12.43 4.72 -8.93
CA LYS A 51 -11.61 5.71 -9.63
C LYS A 51 -10.34 5.11 -10.24
N LEU A 52 -9.81 4.04 -9.65
CA LEU A 52 -8.63 3.34 -10.16
C LEU A 52 -8.97 2.26 -11.20
N GLY A 53 -10.24 1.86 -11.33
CA GLY A 53 -10.70 0.79 -12.22
C GLY A 53 -10.36 -0.61 -11.73
N LYS A 54 -10.36 -0.84 -10.40
CA LYS A 54 -10.03 -2.11 -9.74
C LYS A 54 -11.17 -2.71 -8.94
#